data_AF-A0A820R0S8-F1
#
_entry.id   AF-A0A820R0S8-F1
#
_cell.length_a   1.000
_cell.length_b   1.000
_cell.length_c   1.000
_cell.angle_alpha   90.00
_cell.angle_beta   90.00
_cell.angle_gamma   90.00
#
_symmetry.space_group_name_H-M   'P 1'
#
loop_
_entity.id
_entity.type
_entity.pdbx_description
1 polymer ?
#
loop_
_entity_poly.entity_id
_entity_poly.type
_entity_poly.pdbx_seq_one_letter_code
_entity_poly.pdbx_strand_id
1 'polypeptide(L)'
;NTHLLQRNLSIVCNSCGEKSFFGKHYQCRQCLNYNVCSKCLSKVEHNQHHTFKYISNPIKIHNNRCLLADRALQILKFRNGKPTDRDEITGWTILEAEIIYLDEMNNYYTAWKEASKILEDDDIDFIPSIIEHEKIALPLVLI
;
A
#
# COMPACT_ATOMS: atom_id res chain seq x y z
N ASN A 1 -12.04 27.70 4.41
CA ASN A 1 -10.89 27.30 5.27
C ASN A 1 -10.48 25.86 4.97
N THR A 2 -9.78 25.65 3.84
CA THR A 2 -9.43 24.34 3.28
C THR A 2 -8.00 23.87 3.59
N HIS A 3 -7.26 24.59 4.44
CA HIS A 3 -5.83 24.34 4.69
C HIS A 3 -5.54 23.20 5.68
N LEU A 4 -6.56 22.57 6.29
CA LEU A 4 -6.37 21.48 7.25
C LEU A 4 -6.31 20.08 6.60
N LEU A 5 -6.61 19.94 5.30
CA LEU A 5 -6.66 18.64 4.61
C LEU A 5 -5.32 18.18 3.99
N GLN A 6 -4.24 18.95 4.14
CA GLN A 6 -2.93 18.65 3.53
C GLN A 6 -1.82 18.32 4.53
N ARG A 7 -2.19 17.99 5.77
CA ARG A 7 -1.24 17.48 6.75
C ARG A 7 -1.24 15.95 6.70
N ASN A 8 -0.10 15.38 6.31
CA ASN A 8 0.09 13.93 6.32
C ASN A 8 0.39 13.45 7.75
N LEU A 9 -0.65 13.44 8.59
CA LEU A 9 -0.56 12.96 9.98
C LEU A 9 0.00 11.53 9.95
N SER A 10 1.13 11.34 10.63
CA SER A 10 1.86 10.05 10.75
C SER A 10 2.82 9.67 9.60
N ILE A 11 3.15 10.59 8.67
CA ILE A 11 4.17 10.32 7.64
C ILE A 11 5.48 11.05 7.96
N VAL A 12 6.60 10.36 7.78
CA VAL A 12 7.96 10.91 7.89
C VAL A 12 8.61 10.88 6.53
N CYS A 13 9.25 11.98 6.13
CA CYS A 13 10.07 11.96 4.93
C CYS A 13 11.35 11.15 5.20
N ASN A 14 11.57 10.05 4.47
CA ASN A 14 12.77 9.22 4.61
C ASN A 14 14.06 9.93 4.19
N SER A 15 13.98 11.03 3.43
CA SER A 15 15.14 11.81 2.98
C SER A 15 15.56 12.90 3.98
N CYS A 16 14.63 13.68 4.52
CA CYS A 16 14.96 14.79 5.44
C CYS A 16 14.49 14.60 6.89
N GLY A 17 13.75 13.54 7.19
CA GLY A 17 13.20 13.27 8.52
C GLY A 17 12.02 14.16 8.93
N GLU A 18 11.59 15.11 8.10
CA GLU A 18 10.46 15.99 8.39
C GLU A 18 9.20 15.15 8.62
N LYS A 19 8.54 15.36 9.77
CA LYS A 19 7.31 14.65 10.15
C LYS A 19 6.10 15.49 9.81
N SER A 20 5.02 14.85 9.36
CA SER A 20 3.73 15.50 9.12
C SER A 20 3.85 16.76 8.25
N PHE A 21 4.69 16.70 7.22
CA PHE A 21 4.98 17.82 6.33
C PHE A 21 3.77 18.18 5.47
N PHE A 22 3.71 19.45 5.09
CA PHE A 22 2.66 20.01 4.24
C PHE A 22 2.98 19.85 2.76
N GLY A 23 1.94 19.80 1.93
CA GLY A 23 2.03 19.78 0.47
C GLY A 23 2.06 18.37 -0.12
N LYS A 24 2.61 18.25 -1.33
CA LYS A 24 2.56 16.98 -2.07
C LYS A 24 3.42 15.91 -1.40
N HIS A 25 2.81 14.75 -1.19
CA HIS A 25 3.43 13.55 -0.64
C HIS A 25 3.69 12.54 -1.76
N TYR A 26 4.89 11.96 -1.77
CA TYR A 26 5.27 10.95 -2.75
C TYR A 26 5.74 9.69 -2.03
N GLN A 27 5.28 8.55 -2.51
CA GLN A 27 5.67 7.25 -1.98
C GLN A 27 6.34 6.44 -3.08
N CYS A 28 7.40 5.71 -2.73
CA CYS A 28 8.03 4.74 -3.64
C CYS A 28 7.02 3.64 -3.98
N ARG A 29 6.94 3.23 -5.24
CA ARG A 29 6.05 2.13 -5.68
C ARG A 29 6.58 0.76 -5.28
N GLN A 30 7.89 0.65 -5.10
CA GLN A 30 8.58 -0.60 -4.81
C GLN A 30 8.90 -0.79 -3.31
N CYS A 31 8.71 0.23 -2.48
CA CYS A 31 9.00 0.16 -1.05
C CYS A 31 7.77 0.53 -0.23
N LEU A 32 7.37 -0.38 0.68
CA LEU A 32 6.17 -0.24 1.51
C LEU A 32 6.15 1.06 2.33
N ASN A 33 7.30 1.48 2.87
CA ASN A 33 7.38 2.56 3.86
C ASN A 33 8.36 3.69 3.48
N TYR A 34 8.64 3.86 2.18
CA TYR A 34 9.53 4.93 1.71
C TYR A 34 8.74 6.10 1.14
N ASN A 35 8.65 7.16 1.95
CA ASN A 35 7.88 8.37 1.71
C ASN A 35 8.82 9.58 1.60
N VAL A 36 8.58 10.47 0.64
CA VAL A 36 9.34 11.70 0.46
C VAL A 36 8.43 12.90 0.28
N CYS A 37 8.86 14.04 0.84
CA CYS A 37 8.18 15.31 0.62
C CYS A 37 8.52 15.89 -0.75
N SER A 38 7.68 16.80 -1.24
CA SER A 38 7.90 17.49 -2.52
C SER A 38 9.28 18.16 -2.66
N LYS A 39 9.86 18.67 -1.56
CA LYS A 39 11.18 19.31 -1.56
C LYS A 39 12.31 18.29 -1.80
N CYS A 40 12.15 17.09 -1.28
CA CYS A 40 13.15 16.03 -1.34
C CYS A 40 13.05 15.18 -2.60
N LEU A 41 11.90 15.12 -3.27
CA LEU A 41 11.69 14.24 -4.43
C LEU A 41 12.77 14.41 -5.52
N SER A 42 13.18 15.65 -5.81
CA SER A 42 14.22 15.92 -6.83
C SER A 42 15.65 15.60 -6.41
N LYS A 43 15.89 15.41 -5.11
CA LYS A 43 17.20 15.16 -4.50
C LYS A 43 17.26 13.82 -3.78
N VAL A 44 16.28 12.96 -4.03
CA VAL A 44 16.16 11.70 -3.31
C VAL A 44 17.28 10.77 -3.75
N GLU A 45 18.14 10.42 -2.81
CA GLU A 45 19.14 9.37 -3.00
C GLU A 45 18.50 8.05 -2.55
N HIS A 46 17.89 7.36 -3.51
CA HIS A 46 17.25 6.06 -3.37
C HIS A 46 17.55 5.23 -4.63
N ASN A 47 17.11 3.97 -4.66
CA ASN A 47 17.31 3.12 -5.83
C ASN A 47 16.78 3.81 -7.10
N GLN A 48 17.65 4.01 -8.09
CA GLN A 48 17.35 4.76 -9.33
C GLN A 48 16.32 4.04 -10.23
N HIS A 49 16.16 2.73 -10.06
CA HIS A 49 15.12 1.96 -10.76
C HIS A 49 13.75 2.09 -10.08
N HIS A 50 13.68 2.67 -8.87
CA HIS A 50 12.43 2.88 -8.18
C HIS A 50 11.70 4.12 -8.68
N THR A 51 10.38 4.05 -8.69
CA THR A 51 9.53 5.15 -9.15
C THR A 51 8.64 5.63 -8.03
N PHE A 52 8.28 6.91 -8.08
CA PHE A 52 7.47 7.53 -7.04
C PHE A 52 6.06 7.84 -7.56
N LYS A 53 5.05 7.62 -6.71
CA LYS A 53 3.67 8.01 -6.96
C LYS A 53 3.25 9.14 -6.03
N TYR A 54 2.48 10.09 -6.55
CA TYR A 54 1.85 11.13 -5.74
C TYR A 54 0.68 10.54 -4.93
N ILE A 55 0.63 10.85 -3.64
CA ILE A 55 -0.45 10.46 -2.73
C ILE A 55 -1.38 11.66 -2.55
N SER A 56 -2.54 11.60 -3.23
CA SER A 56 -3.54 12.68 -3.20
C SER A 56 -4.48 12.61 -2.00
N ASN A 57 -4.65 11.44 -1.39
CA ASN A 57 -5.42 11.24 -0.17
C ASN A 57 -4.52 10.55 0.87
N PRO A 58 -4.23 11.18 2.02
CA PRO A 58 -3.31 10.65 3.03
C PRO A 58 -3.76 9.31 3.62
N ILE A 59 -5.04 8.94 3.49
CA ILE A 59 -5.55 7.64 3.91
C ILE A 59 -5.06 6.52 2.97
N LYS A 60 -4.79 6.81 1.68
CA LYS A 60 -4.42 5.84 0.64
C LYS A 60 -2.91 5.51 0.56
N ILE A 61 -2.21 5.56 1.69
CA ILE A 61 -0.79 5.19 1.81
C ILE A 61 -0.60 3.66 1.69
N HIS A 62 0.50 3.17 1.09
CA HIS A 62 0.72 1.73 0.82
C HIS A 62 0.43 0.81 2.02
N ASN A 63 0.90 1.15 3.21
CA ASN A 63 0.64 0.38 4.44
C ASN A 63 -0.85 0.27 4.82
N ASN A 64 -1.69 1.22 4.40
CA ASN A 64 -3.14 1.15 4.60
C ASN A 64 -3.88 0.60 3.37
N ARG A 65 -3.25 0.58 2.18
CA ARG A 65 -3.94 0.23 0.92
C ARG A 65 -4.48 -1.20 0.94
N CYS A 66 -3.75 -2.16 1.49
CA CYS A 66 -4.22 -3.54 1.61
C CYS A 66 -5.46 -3.62 2.52
N LEU A 67 -5.42 -3.02 3.71
CA LEU A 67 -6.55 -2.99 4.65
C LEU A 67 -7.77 -2.27 4.07
N LEU A 68 -7.54 -1.17 3.34
CA LEU A 68 -8.60 -0.41 2.68
C LEU A 68 -9.19 -1.18 1.50
N ALA A 69 -8.38 -1.93 0.77
CA ALA A 69 -8.83 -2.79 -0.32
C ALA A 69 -9.67 -3.94 0.23
N ASP A 70 -9.22 -4.65 1.27
CA ASP A 70 -10.00 -5.69 1.95
C ASP A 70 -11.34 -5.14 2.46
N ARG A 71 -11.33 -4.00 3.17
CA ARG A 71 -12.57 -3.30 3.58
C ARG A 71 -13.49 -3.02 2.38
N ALA A 72 -12.96 -2.47 1.30
CA ALA A 72 -13.74 -2.13 0.11
C ALA A 72 -14.36 -3.40 -0.52
N LEU A 73 -13.59 -4.49 -0.59
CA LEU A 73 -14.08 -5.78 -1.09
C LEU A 73 -15.19 -6.33 -0.22
N GLN A 74 -15.04 -6.32 1.11
CA GLN A 74 -16.08 -6.75 2.02
C GLN A 74 -17.34 -5.91 1.80
N ILE A 75 -17.25 -4.58 1.81
CA ILE A 75 -18.42 -3.70 1.66
C ILE A 75 -19.12 -3.91 0.30
N LEU A 76 -18.36 -3.95 -0.79
CA LEU A 76 -18.93 -4.01 -2.13
C LEU A 76 -19.48 -5.42 -2.46
N LYS A 77 -18.78 -6.49 -2.05
CA LYS A 77 -19.23 -7.87 -2.29
C LYS A 77 -20.39 -8.26 -1.37
N PHE A 78 -20.34 -7.95 -0.06
CA PHE A 78 -21.42 -8.31 0.87
C PHE A 78 -22.73 -7.58 0.58
N ARG A 79 -22.69 -6.41 -0.07
CA ARG A 79 -23.89 -5.65 -0.44
C ARG A 79 -24.48 -6.04 -1.79
N ASN A 80 -23.99 -7.11 -2.43
CA ASN A 80 -24.30 -7.44 -3.83
C ASN A 80 -24.11 -6.22 -4.77
N GLY A 81 -23.08 -5.41 -4.49
CA GLY A 81 -22.77 -4.22 -5.27
C GLY A 81 -22.47 -4.59 -6.72
N LYS A 82 -22.83 -3.71 -7.64
CA LYS A 82 -22.48 -3.87 -9.05
C LYS A 82 -20.97 -3.69 -9.22
N PRO A 83 -20.35 -4.32 -10.23
CA PRO A 83 -18.92 -4.12 -10.53
C PRO A 83 -18.52 -2.64 -10.74
N THR A 84 -19.48 -1.79 -11.11
CA THR A 84 -19.30 -0.35 -11.33
C THR A 84 -19.40 0.48 -10.06
N ASP A 85 -19.89 -0.08 -8.96
CA ASP A 85 -20.05 0.65 -7.71
C ASP A 85 -18.68 0.99 -7.12
N ARG A 86 -18.59 2.14 -6.44
CA ARG A 86 -17.34 2.66 -5.86
C ARG A 86 -17.47 2.78 -4.36
N ASP A 87 -16.47 2.30 -3.62
CA ASP A 87 -16.40 2.51 -2.16
C ASP A 87 -16.31 4.01 -1.84
N GLU A 88 -17.06 4.46 -0.85
CA GLU A 88 -17.17 5.87 -0.46
C GLU A 88 -15.85 6.48 0.02
N ILE A 89 -14.97 5.68 0.64
CA ILE A 89 -13.69 6.19 1.18
C ILE A 89 -12.62 6.18 0.10
N THR A 90 -12.49 5.07 -0.60
CA THR A 90 -11.38 4.88 -1.54
C THR A 90 -11.73 5.31 -2.97
N GLY A 91 -13.01 5.33 -3.32
CA GLY A 91 -13.49 5.50 -4.69
C GLY A 91 -13.17 4.30 -5.59
N TRP A 92 -12.69 3.18 -5.06
CA TRP A 92 -12.33 2.00 -5.84
C TRP A 92 -13.56 1.16 -6.19
N THR A 93 -13.55 0.59 -7.39
CA THR A 93 -14.45 -0.51 -7.75
C THR A 93 -13.99 -1.83 -7.12
N ILE A 94 -14.81 -2.88 -7.24
CA ILE A 94 -14.45 -4.24 -6.81
C ILE A 94 -13.13 -4.67 -7.48
N LEU A 95 -13.05 -4.56 -8.81
CA LEU A 95 -11.86 -4.97 -9.56
C LEU A 95 -10.63 -4.14 -9.19
N GLU A 96 -10.79 -2.82 -9.03
CA GLU A 96 -9.70 -1.95 -8.59
C GLU A 96 -9.20 -2.36 -7.19
N ALA A 97 -10.10 -2.69 -6.27
CA ALA A 97 -9.73 -3.14 -4.93
C ALA A 97 -9.06 -4.53 -4.94
N GLU A 98 -9.51 -5.47 -5.78
CA GLU A 98 -8.86 -6.79 -5.93
C GLU A 98 -7.43 -6.67 -6.44
N ILE A 99 -7.22 -5.88 -7.50
CA ILE A 99 -5.89 -5.63 -8.06
C ILE A 99 -4.98 -5.02 -7.00
N ILE A 100 -5.48 -4.04 -6.24
CA ILE A 100 -4.69 -3.38 -5.19
C ILE A 100 -4.35 -4.36 -4.07
N TYR A 101 -5.31 -5.16 -3.61
CA TYR A 101 -5.07 -6.15 -2.55
C TYR A 101 -3.97 -7.13 -2.95
N LEU A 102 -4.05 -7.70 -4.16
CA LEU A 102 -3.06 -8.64 -4.68
C LEU A 102 -1.67 -8.00 -4.88
N ASP A 103 -1.60 -6.78 -5.41
CA ASP A 103 -0.36 -6.04 -5.58
C ASP A 103 0.34 -5.76 -4.24
N GLU A 104 -0.41 -5.29 -3.23
CA GLU A 104 0.15 -5.01 -1.91
C GLU A 104 0.60 -6.32 -1.19
N MET A 105 -0.15 -7.41 -1.32
CA MET A 105 0.24 -8.71 -0.76
C MET A 105 1.50 -9.26 -1.40
N ASN A 106 1.63 -9.15 -2.73
CA ASN A 106 2.84 -9.58 -3.43
C ASN A 106 4.06 -8.71 -3.07
N ASN A 107 3.87 -7.39 -2.91
CA ASN A 107 4.92 -6.49 -2.45
C ASN A 107 5.37 -6.81 -1.03
N TYR A 108 4.43 -7.09 -0.11
CA TYR A 108 4.73 -7.54 1.25
C TYR A 108 5.52 -8.85 1.25
N TYR A 109 5.08 -9.83 0.46
CA TYR A 109 5.73 -11.13 0.35
C TYR A 109 7.15 -11.01 -0.23
N THR A 110 7.35 -10.18 -1.25
CA THR A 110 8.68 -9.92 -1.82
C THR A 110 9.61 -9.28 -0.81
N ALA A 111 9.14 -8.23 -0.11
CA ALA A 111 9.93 -7.56 0.93
C ALA A 111 10.27 -8.49 2.09
N TRP A 112 9.33 -9.35 2.51
CA TRP A 112 9.57 -10.38 3.51
C TRP A 112 10.66 -11.36 3.05
N LYS A 113 10.60 -11.88 1.82
CA LYS A 113 11.66 -12.78 1.29
C LYS A 113 13.03 -12.13 1.29
N GLU A 114 13.11 -10.88 0.87
CA GLU A 114 14.38 -10.13 0.85
C GLU A 114 14.93 -9.95 2.25
N ALA A 115 14.07 -9.60 3.22
CA ALA A 115 14.46 -9.51 4.63
C ALA A 115 14.88 -10.88 5.21
N SER A 116 14.17 -11.95 4.88
CA SER A 116 14.48 -13.31 5.38
C SER A 116 15.83 -13.82 4.87
N LYS A 117 16.26 -13.44 3.66
CA LYS A 117 17.62 -13.75 3.15
C LYS A 117 18.72 -13.06 3.95
N ILE A 118 18.42 -11.93 4.59
CA ILE A 118 19.37 -11.22 5.46
C ILE A 118 19.45 -11.91 6.84
N LEU A 119 18.39 -12.63 7.22
CA LEU A 119 18.24 -13.32 8.51
C LEU A 119 18.59 -14.81 8.45
N GLU A 120 19.47 -15.24 7.54
CA GLU A 120 19.92 -16.64 7.36
C GLU A 120 20.69 -17.25 8.56
N ASP A 121 20.33 -16.94 9.82
CA ASP A 121 20.99 -17.54 10.99
C ASP A 121 20.06 -18.09 12.09
N ASP A 122 18.73 -17.94 12.05
CA ASP A 122 17.87 -18.67 13.00
C ASP A 122 16.50 -19.05 12.41
N ASP A 123 16.14 -20.32 12.61
CA ASP A 123 14.86 -20.98 12.27
C ASP A 123 13.61 -20.15 12.64
N ILE A 124 13.21 -19.23 11.77
CA ILE A 124 11.92 -18.54 11.87
C ILE A 124 11.08 -18.93 10.66
N ASP A 125 10.42 -20.08 10.79
CA ASP A 125 9.21 -20.43 10.03
C ASP A 125 8.04 -19.51 10.44
N PHE A 126 8.21 -18.19 10.26
CA PHE A 126 7.09 -17.26 10.33
C PHE A 126 6.53 -17.09 8.93
N ILE A 127 5.70 -18.05 8.53
CA ILE A 127 4.69 -17.79 7.51
C ILE A 127 3.69 -16.82 8.17
N PRO A 128 3.54 -15.58 7.67
CA PRO A 128 2.49 -14.70 8.19
C PRO A 128 1.16 -15.46 8.11
N SER A 129 0.44 -15.61 9.21
CA SER A 129 -0.84 -16.34 9.31
C SER A 129 -1.94 -15.86 8.36
N ILE A 130 -1.67 -14.78 7.62
CA ILE A 130 -2.46 -14.24 6.51
C ILE A 130 -2.43 -15.19 5.29
N ILE A 131 -1.31 -15.89 5.04
CA ILE A 131 -1.19 -16.81 3.90
C ILE A 131 -1.98 -18.11 4.13
N GLU A 132 -2.15 -18.55 5.38
CA GLU A 132 -2.94 -19.76 5.67
C GLU A 132 -4.46 -19.56 5.51
N HIS A 133 -4.97 -18.35 5.70
CA HIS A 133 -6.39 -18.05 5.51
C HIS A 133 -6.81 -18.04 4.02
N GLU A 134 -5.87 -17.92 3.08
CA GLU A 134 -6.13 -17.88 1.63
C GLU A 134 -5.99 -19.22 0.89
N LYS A 135 -5.88 -20.36 1.61
CA LYS A 135 -6.21 -21.66 1.00
C LYS A 135 -7.70 -21.77 0.63
N ILE A 136 -8.50 -20.77 0.98
CA ILE A 136 -9.88 -20.61 0.54
C ILE A 136 -9.92 -19.38 -0.38
N ALA A 137 -10.21 -19.61 -1.66
CA ALA A 137 -10.40 -18.62 -2.74
C ALA A 137 -9.17 -18.18 -3.57
N LEU A 138 -8.43 -19.16 -4.10
CA LEU A 138 -7.94 -19.04 -5.50
C LEU A 138 -9.02 -19.63 -6.42
N PRO A 139 -9.92 -18.84 -7.04
CA PRO A 139 -10.56 -19.30 -8.25
C PRO A 139 -9.49 -19.29 -9.33
N LEU A 140 -9.07 -20.50 -9.71
CA LEU A 140 -8.40 -20.81 -10.96
C LEU A 140 -9.08 -20.04 -12.11
N VAL A 141 -8.49 -18.93 -12.55
CA VAL A 141 -8.78 -18.39 -13.88
C VAL A 141 -7.88 -19.15 -14.85
N LEU A 142 -8.32 -20.38 -15.15
CA LEU A 142 -7.93 -21.12 -16.34
C LEU A 142 -9.12 -21.08 -17.30
N ILE A 143 -9.07 -20.16 -18.27
CA ILE A 143 -9.62 -20.35 -19.63
C ILE A 143 -8.63 -19.72 -20.59
#